data_AF-A0A8S8Z7V7-F1
#
_entry.id   AF-A0A8S8Z7V7-F1
#
_cell.length_a   1.000
_cell.length_b   1.000
_cell.length_c   1.000
_cell.angle_alpha   90.00
_cell.angle_beta   90.00
_cell.angle_gamma   90.00
#
_symmetry.space_group_name_H-M   'P 1'
#
loop_
_entity.id
_entity.type
_entity.pdbx_description
1 polymer ?
#
loop_
_entity_poly.entity_id
_entity_poly.type
_entity_poly.pdbx_seq_one_letter_code
_entity_poly.pdbx_strand_id
1 'polypeptide(L)' 'MQEKKKRGLPVIDSTEMPESLDCTTCLLPMQYQKKIEDKFVWQCFRCGKKYFVHTENGKTIIEETWGPPR' A
#
# COMPACT_ATOMS: atom_id res chain seq x y z
N MET A 1 -14.45 12.17 -16.97
CA MET A 1 -13.63 12.02 -15.75
C MET A 1 -13.29 10.54 -15.62
N GLN A 2 -12.00 10.18 -15.58
CA GLN A 2 -11.56 8.78 -15.63
C GLN A 2 -11.83 8.09 -14.28
N GLU A 3 -12.71 7.10 -14.27
CA GLU A 3 -12.88 6.16 -13.17
C GLU A 3 -11.59 5.36 -12.99
N LYS A 4 -10.85 5.68 -11.93
CA LYS A 4 -9.69 4.90 -11.48
C LYS A 4 -10.20 3.55 -10.98
N LYS A 5 -10.08 2.53 -11.83
CA LYS A 5 -10.30 1.11 -11.53
C LYS A 5 -9.40 0.68 -10.36
N LYS A 6 -9.91 0.79 -9.13
CA LYS A 6 -9.29 0.26 -7.91
C LYS A 6 -9.26 -1.27 -8.03
N ARG A 7 -8.10 -1.83 -8.37
CA ARG A 7 -7.86 -3.26 -8.26
C ARG A 7 -7.59 -3.53 -6.77
N GLY A 8 -8.63 -3.89 -6.03
CA GLY A 8 -8.51 -4.26 -4.63
C GLY A 8 -7.62 -5.49 -4.49
N LEU A 9 -6.50 -5.34 -3.78
CA LEU A 9 -5.64 -6.42 -3.32
C LEU A 9 -6.06 -6.85 -1.90
N PRO A 10 -5.62 -8.02 -1.42
CA PRO A 10 -6.26 -8.72 -0.30
C PRO A 10 -6.27 -7.90 1.00
N VAL A 11 -7.45 -7.91 1.65
CA VAL A 11 -7.62 -7.46 3.02
C VAL A 11 -6.81 -8.39 3.92
N ILE A 12 -5.85 -7.85 4.67
CA ILE A 12 -5.12 -8.63 5.66
C ILE A 12 -5.94 -8.55 6.95
N ASP A 13 -6.42 -9.70 7.44
CA ASP A 13 -7.19 -9.82 8.68
C ASP A 13 -6.25 -9.76 9.92
N SER A 14 -5.28 -8.85 9.90
CA SER A 14 -4.42 -8.55 11.03
C SER A 14 -4.88 -7.24 11.67
N THR A 15 -5.34 -7.35 12.92
CA THR A 15 -5.83 -6.23 13.75
C THR A 15 -4.73 -5.20 14.05
N GLU A 16 -3.48 -5.55 13.78
CA GLU A 16 -2.30 -4.73 14.03
C GLU A 16 -1.73 -4.18 12.73
N MET A 17 -1.38 -2.90 12.75
CA MET A 17 -0.78 -2.20 11.61
C MET A 17 0.62 -2.78 11.36
N PRO A 18 0.95 -3.21 10.12
CA PRO A 18 2.21 -3.90 9.87
C PRO A 18 3.41 -2.98 10.14
N GLU A 19 4.31 -3.41 11.04
CA GLU A 19 5.57 -2.71 11.33
C GLU A 19 6.53 -2.71 10.13
N SER A 20 6.41 -3.72 9.26
CA SER A 20 7.19 -3.89 8.03
C SER A 20 6.31 -4.36 6.88
N LEU A 21 6.56 -3.83 5.68
CA LEU A 21 5.86 -4.21 4.45
C LEU A 21 6.87 -4.56 3.36
N ASP A 22 6.72 -5.72 2.75
CA ASP A 22 7.56 -6.14 1.64
C ASP A 22 6.86 -5.92 0.30
N CYS A 23 7.62 -5.47 -0.69
CA CYS A 23 7.12 -5.33 -2.04
C CYS A 23 6.87 -6.70 -2.64
N THR A 24 5.64 -7.01 -3.03
CA THR A 24 5.30 -8.30 -3.66
C THR A 24 6.00 -8.55 -5.01
N THR A 25 6.59 -7.51 -5.62
CA THR A 25 7.31 -7.64 -6.90
C THR A 25 8.80 -7.81 -6.72
N CYS A 26 9.41 -7.05 -5.81
CA CYS A 26 10.86 -7.10 -5.61
C CYS A 26 11.26 -8.04 -4.47
N LEU A 27 10.31 -8.45 -3.63
CA LEU A 27 10.55 -9.16 -2.38
C LEU A 27 11.56 -8.42 -1.48
N LEU A 28 11.48 -7.08 -1.52
CA LEU A 28 12.33 -6.17 -0.76
C LEU A 28 11.48 -5.35 0.19
N PRO A 29 12.02 -4.97 1.36
CA PRO A 29 11.32 -4.12 2.31
C PRO A 29 10.98 -2.78 1.66
N MET A 30 9.73 -2.38 1.83
CA MET A 30 9.24 -1.07 1.46
C MET A 30 9.56 -0.09 2.59
N GLN A 31 9.77 1.15 2.20
CA GLN A 31 10.08 2.21 3.15
C GLN A 31 8.86 3.11 3.31
N TYR A 32 8.53 3.41 4.57
CA TYR A 32 7.52 4.39 4.91
C TYR A 32 7.92 5.76 4.35
N GLN A 33 6.95 6.43 3.73
CA GLN A 33 7.13 7.75 3.13
C GLN A 33 6.48 8.83 4.00
N LYS A 34 5.16 8.76 4.15
CA LYS A 34 4.35 9.72 4.90
C LYS A 34 2.95 9.19 5.13
N LYS A 35 2.18 9.85 6.00
CA LYS A 35 0.75 9.62 6.21
C LYS A 35 -0.05 10.66 5.42
N ILE A 36 -1.03 10.23 4.63
CA ILE A 36 -1.92 11.10 3.82
C ILE A 36 -3.34 10.63 4.06
N GLU A 37 -4.26 11.52 4.49
CA GLU A 37 -5.68 11.20 4.68
C GLU A 37 -5.91 9.93 5.52
N ASP A 38 -5.18 9.82 6.63
CA ASP A 38 -5.17 8.63 7.50
C ASP A 38 -4.62 7.32 6.91
N LYS A 39 -4.06 7.37 5.69
CA LYS A 39 -3.38 6.25 5.05
C LYS A 39 -1.86 6.38 5.17
N PHE A 40 -1.20 5.33 5.65
CA PHE A 40 0.25 5.22 5.67
C PHE A 40 0.75 4.83 4.28
N VAL A 41 1.60 5.66 3.71
CA VAL A 41 2.16 5.44 2.38
C VAL A 41 3.52 4.79 2.51
N TRP A 42 3.67 3.61 1.92
CA TRP A 42 4.92 2.88 1.80
C TRP A 42 5.33 2.82 0.34
N GLN A 43 6.62 2.92 0.05
CA GLN A 43 7.14 2.86 -1.31
C GLN A 43 8.32 1.91 -1.42
N CYS A 44 8.30 1.07 -2.45
CA CYS A 44 9.45 0.26 -2.82
C CYS A 44 10.47 1.14 -3.55
N PHE A 45 11.70 1.21 -3.03
CA PHE A 45 12.78 1.97 -3.64
C PHE A 45 13.26 1.38 -4.97
N ARG A 46 13.04 0.08 -5.20
CA ARG A 46 13.51 -0.61 -6.41
C ARG A 46 12.59 -0.38 -7.61
N CYS A 47 11.29 -0.65 -7.46
CA CYS A 47 10.32 -0.58 -8.55
C CYS A 47 9.37 0.63 -8.47
N GLY A 48 9.44 1.43 -7.40
CA GLY A 48 8.60 2.61 -7.22
C GLY A 48 7.14 2.32 -6.85
N LYS A 49 6.75 1.04 -6.69
CA LYS A 49 5.42 0.61 -6.23
C LYS A 49 5.07 1.27 -4.90
N LYS A 50 3.80 1.69 -4.74
CA LYS A 50 3.30 2.29 -3.51
C LYS A 50 2.19 1.44 -2.87
N TYR A 51 2.22 1.34 -1.55
CA TYR A 51 1.15 0.80 -0.72
C TYR A 51 0.55 1.90 0.14
N PHE A 52 -0.77 1.93 0.18
CA PHE A 52 -1.54 2.78 1.08
C PHE A 52 -2.21 1.88 2.10
N VAL A 53 -1.76 1.97 3.34
CA VAL A 53 -2.19 1.12 4.44
C VAL A 53 -3.09 1.94 5.35
N HIS A 54 -4.29 1.47 5.64
CA HIS A 54 -5.16 2.09 6.64
C HIS A 54 -6.01 1.05 7.34
N THR A 55 -6.53 1.41 8.50
CA THR A 55 -7.46 0.55 9.24
C THR A 55 -8.89 1.03 8.98
N GLU A 56 -9.77 0.13 8.53
CA GLU A 56 -11.19 0.41 8.34
C GLU A 56 -11.98 -0.72 9.01
N ASN A 57 -12.93 -0.38 9.90
CA ASN A 57 -13.71 -1.35 10.68
C ASN A 57 -12.88 -2.42 11.43
N GLY A 58 -11.71 -2.02 11.97
CA GLY A 58 -10.81 -2.94 12.67
C GLY A 58 -10.00 -3.87 11.75
N LYS A 59 -10.09 -3.70 10.43
CA LYS A 59 -9.33 -4.47 9.43
C LYS A 59 -8.27 -3.60 8.79
N THR A 60 -7.08 -4.16 8.60
CA THR A 60 -6.00 -3.48 7.89
C THR A 60 -6.17 -3.67 6.38
N ILE A 61 -6.43 -2.57 5.68
CA ILE A 61 -6.59 -2.52 4.23
C ILE A 61 -5.29 -2.00 3.61
N ILE A 62 -4.81 -2.71 2.59
CA ILE A 62 -3.62 -2.32 1.83
C ILE A 62 -4.01 -2.13 0.37
N GLU A 63 -4.01 -0.87 -0.08
CA GLU A 63 -4.23 -0.54 -1.50
C GLU A 63 -2.88 -0.41 -2.23
N GLU A 64 -2.70 -1.16 -3.32
CA GLU A 64 -1.53 -1.03 -4.19
C GLU A 64 -1.79 -0.05 -5.33
N THR A 65 -0.79 0.78 -5.63
CA THR A 65 -0.78 1.58 -6.85
C THR A 65 0.61 1.56 -7.48
N TRP A 66 0.61 1.33 -8.78
CA TRP A 66 1.76 1.55 -9.63
C TRP A 66 1.74 2.98 -10.15
N GLY A 67 2.90 3.64 -10.18
CA GLY A 67 3.04 4.87 -10.95
C GLY A 67 2.67 4.61 -12.41
N PRO A 68 2.19 5.63 -13.16
CA PRO A 68 2.00 5.47 -14.59
C PRO A 68 3.31 4.98 -15.23
N PRO A 69 3.25 4.04 -16.19
CA PRO A 69 4.42 3.77 -17.02
C PRO A 69 4.87 5.10 -17.64
N ARG A 70 6.16 5.43 -17.48
CA ARG A 70 6.73 6.63 -18.10
C ARG A 70 6.91 6.41 -19.59
#